data_AF-X7E5S5-F1
#
_entry.id   AF-X7E5S5-F1
#
_cell.length_a   1.000
_cell.length_b   1.000
_cell.length_c   1.000
_cell.angle_alpha   90.00
_cell.angle_beta   90.00
_cell.angle_gamma   90.00
#
_symmetry.space_group_name_H-M   'P 1'
#
loop_
_entity.id
_entity.type
_entity.pdbx_description
1 polymer ?
#
loop_
_entity_poly.entity_id
_entity_poly.type
_entity_poly.pdbx_seq_one_letter_code
_entity_poly.pdbx_strand_id
1 'polypeptide(L)'
;MSSTLLIPPHKINAGMPVLEADTKRSISPYEFLPAWFFYTPVVLQSLVQGIFYRDLRLPLVVNPSIKLSGMVGESKHDIMSLAGSVAKPWISPFTTLTKNHGSLESQTQMALTAMGSLSLDFPLVAKPDLGCRGVGVKLLKSETQLEQYINDFPFDARFLLQEKAPYQAEAGVFYVRNPGESRGKIISITLKYAPSVIGDGQHTLKELIELSPRAGQLSHLYFPRHTDKLDWVPEKDEEFQLGFAGSHSRGSIFRDGNQYITTELTQKLDEILHDVDGYHYGRLDIKFDNLHDFMKGEKFTILELNGASSEAAHIWDRNTPLKTIFGTLLTQYRLLYAIGAKQKKRGHVPPSINSLLAAWREEKSLTEQYPETD
;
A
#
# COMPACT_ATOMS: atom_id res chain seq x y z
N MET A 1 12.88 -21.02 -17.55
CA MET A 1 12.50 -19.65 -17.16
C MET A 1 13.60 -18.75 -17.67
N SER A 2 13.29 -17.79 -18.55
CA SER A 2 14.24 -16.74 -18.90
C SER A 2 14.71 -16.09 -17.60
N SER A 3 16.02 -15.98 -17.37
CA SER A 3 16.54 -15.35 -16.16
C SER A 3 16.15 -13.88 -16.18
N THR A 4 15.07 -13.52 -15.48
CA THR A 4 14.66 -12.13 -15.30
C THR A 4 15.84 -11.39 -14.66
N LEU A 5 16.39 -10.41 -15.38
CA LEU A 5 17.46 -9.57 -14.85
C LEU A 5 16.89 -8.69 -13.74
N LEU A 6 17.59 -8.63 -12.60
CA LEU A 6 17.20 -7.85 -11.44
C LEU A 6 18.07 -6.60 -11.31
N ILE A 7 17.51 -5.55 -10.74
CA ILE A 7 18.19 -4.31 -10.40
C ILE A 7 19.21 -4.60 -9.28
N PRO A 8 20.48 -4.20 -9.43
CA PRO A 8 21.54 -4.50 -8.45
C PRO A 8 21.27 -3.95 -7.03
N PRO A 9 21.86 -4.55 -5.97
CA PRO A 9 21.61 -4.17 -4.58
C PRO A 9 21.89 -2.70 -4.20
N HIS A 10 22.79 -2.03 -4.90
CA HIS A 10 23.22 -0.64 -4.60
C HIS A 10 22.39 0.43 -5.33
N LYS A 11 21.32 0.03 -6.02
CA LYS A 11 20.53 0.88 -6.91
C LYS A 11 19.15 1.13 -6.31
N ILE A 12 18.50 2.23 -6.71
CA ILE A 12 17.09 2.46 -6.37
C ILE A 12 16.27 1.31 -6.99
N ASN A 13 15.28 0.81 -6.25
CA ASN A 13 14.49 -0.38 -6.64
C ASN A 13 15.30 -1.69 -6.71
N ALA A 14 16.44 -1.78 -6.02
CA ALA A 14 17.21 -3.02 -5.87
C ALA A 14 16.31 -4.24 -5.61
N GLY A 15 16.60 -5.35 -6.30
CA GLY A 15 15.86 -6.61 -6.17
C GLY A 15 14.62 -6.74 -7.08
N MET A 16 14.13 -5.63 -7.65
CA MET A 16 13.06 -5.64 -8.66
C MET A 16 13.60 -6.13 -10.01
N PRO A 17 12.75 -6.65 -10.91
CA PRO A 17 13.08 -6.76 -12.33
C PRO A 17 13.57 -5.43 -12.89
N VAL A 18 14.47 -5.47 -13.88
CA VAL A 18 14.85 -4.25 -14.61
C VAL A 18 13.60 -3.62 -15.22
N LEU A 19 13.38 -2.34 -14.94
CA LEU A 19 12.22 -1.61 -15.44
C LEU A 19 12.32 -1.51 -16.97
N GLU A 20 11.31 -2.02 -17.67
CA GLU A 20 11.26 -1.94 -19.13
C GLU A 20 11.22 -0.49 -19.61
N ALA A 21 12.10 -0.15 -20.54
CA ALA A 21 12.15 1.17 -21.15
C ALA A 21 10.81 1.57 -21.77
N ASP A 22 10.55 2.88 -21.78
CA ASP A 22 9.32 3.43 -22.32
C ASP A 22 9.38 3.47 -23.85
N THR A 23 8.99 2.37 -24.51
CA THR A 23 9.12 2.22 -25.97
C THR A 23 7.94 2.78 -26.76
N LYS A 24 6.71 2.78 -26.20
CA LYS A 24 5.50 3.26 -26.88
C LYS A 24 4.73 4.33 -26.10
N ARG A 25 4.68 4.19 -24.77
CA ARG A 25 3.97 5.10 -23.86
C ARG A 25 4.60 5.04 -22.49
N SER A 26 4.76 6.18 -21.83
CA SER A 26 5.31 6.29 -20.47
C SER A 26 4.21 6.35 -19.40
N ILE A 27 2.99 6.72 -19.79
CA ILE A 27 1.78 6.77 -18.96
C ILE A 27 0.63 5.97 -19.59
N SER A 28 -0.29 5.48 -18.77
CA SER A 28 -1.55 4.90 -19.26
C SER A 28 -2.45 6.02 -19.80
N PRO A 29 -3.17 5.82 -20.94
CA PRO A 29 -4.20 6.78 -21.37
C PRO A 29 -5.37 6.87 -20.38
N TYR A 30 -5.44 5.95 -19.41
CA TYR A 30 -6.49 5.87 -18.40
C TYR A 30 -6.01 6.34 -17.01
N GLU A 31 -4.72 6.65 -16.86
CA GLU A 31 -4.06 6.83 -15.56
C GLU A 31 -4.70 7.93 -14.69
N PHE A 32 -5.18 8.99 -15.35
CA PHE A 32 -5.77 10.17 -14.72
C PHE A 32 -7.25 10.37 -15.07
N LEU A 33 -7.91 9.32 -15.60
CA LEU A 33 -9.36 9.39 -15.77
C LEU A 33 -10.02 9.49 -14.39
N PRO A 34 -11.14 10.24 -14.26
CA PRO A 34 -11.81 10.39 -12.99
C PRO A 34 -12.24 9.05 -12.39
N ALA A 35 -12.14 8.91 -11.06
CA ALA A 35 -12.50 7.68 -10.36
C ALA A 35 -13.93 7.19 -10.69
N TRP A 36 -14.90 8.10 -10.90
CA TRP A 36 -16.27 7.73 -11.26
C TRP A 36 -16.32 6.88 -12.54
N PHE A 37 -15.44 7.11 -13.51
CA PHE A 37 -15.42 6.36 -14.77
C PHE A 37 -15.15 4.86 -14.53
N PHE A 38 -14.23 4.55 -13.64
CA PHE A 38 -13.88 3.17 -13.29
C PHE A 38 -14.88 2.52 -12.35
N TYR A 39 -15.39 3.28 -11.37
CA TYR A 39 -16.23 2.72 -10.32
C TYR A 39 -17.73 2.74 -10.63
N THR A 40 -18.23 3.50 -11.62
CA THR A 40 -19.65 3.42 -12.02
C THR A 40 -20.08 2.00 -12.41
N PRO A 41 -19.36 1.26 -13.29
CA PRO A 41 -19.70 -0.13 -13.60
C PRO A 41 -19.64 -1.06 -12.38
N VAL A 42 -18.70 -0.82 -11.47
CA VAL A 42 -18.55 -1.58 -10.21
C VAL A 42 -19.75 -1.36 -9.29
N VAL A 43 -20.20 -0.12 -9.14
CA VAL A 43 -21.39 0.23 -8.35
C VAL A 43 -22.64 -0.43 -8.95
N LEU A 44 -22.85 -0.33 -10.26
CA LEU A 44 -23.98 -0.98 -10.94
C LEU A 44 -23.97 -2.50 -10.74
N GLN A 45 -22.82 -3.14 -10.90
CA GLN A 45 -22.68 -4.57 -10.62
C GLN A 45 -22.96 -4.89 -9.14
N SER A 46 -22.45 -4.08 -8.22
CA SER A 46 -22.64 -4.30 -6.78
C SER A 46 -24.12 -4.24 -6.39
N LEU A 47 -24.91 -3.36 -7.02
CA LEU A 47 -26.36 -3.33 -6.87
C LEU A 47 -27.00 -4.65 -7.35
N VAL A 48 -26.61 -5.15 -8.52
CA VAL A 48 -27.08 -6.42 -9.06
C VAL A 48 -26.71 -7.59 -8.14
N GLN A 49 -25.48 -7.63 -7.63
CA GLN A 49 -25.02 -8.65 -6.69
C GLN A 49 -25.79 -8.58 -5.37
N GLY A 50 -26.02 -7.39 -4.83
CA GLY A 50 -26.81 -7.21 -3.61
C GLY A 50 -28.26 -7.65 -3.76
N ILE A 51 -28.88 -7.44 -4.93
CA ILE A 51 -30.21 -7.98 -5.24
C ILE A 51 -30.16 -9.51 -5.32
N PHE A 52 -29.19 -10.06 -6.06
CA PHE A 52 -29.03 -11.52 -6.24
C PHE A 52 -28.83 -12.25 -4.91
N TYR A 53 -27.95 -11.74 -4.04
CA TYR A 53 -27.70 -12.30 -2.71
C TYR A 53 -28.68 -11.82 -1.64
N ARG A 54 -29.60 -10.90 -1.99
CA ARG A 54 -30.62 -10.30 -1.10
C ARG A 54 -30.00 -9.58 0.11
N ASP A 55 -28.79 -9.06 -0.03
CA ASP A 55 -28.11 -8.23 0.98
C ASP A 55 -26.99 -7.40 0.33
N LEU A 56 -27.11 -6.08 0.35
CA LEU A 56 -26.10 -5.17 -0.19
C LEU A 56 -24.86 -5.05 0.72
N ARG A 57 -24.95 -5.49 1.99
CA ARG A 57 -23.93 -5.29 3.01
C ARG A 57 -22.85 -6.38 3.03
N LEU A 58 -22.96 -7.38 2.15
CA LEU A 58 -22.03 -8.54 2.13
C LEU A 58 -20.55 -8.16 2.00
N PRO A 59 -20.16 -7.11 1.26
CA PRO A 59 -18.77 -6.64 1.27
C PRO A 59 -18.23 -6.29 2.66
N LEU A 60 -19.10 -5.91 3.61
CA LEU A 60 -18.73 -5.48 4.95
C LEU A 60 -18.48 -6.65 5.92
N VAL A 61 -18.60 -7.90 5.44
CA VAL A 61 -18.37 -9.11 6.26
C VAL A 61 -17.40 -10.10 5.60
N VAL A 62 -16.66 -9.70 4.56
CA VAL A 62 -15.68 -10.57 3.89
C VAL A 62 -14.55 -10.98 4.85
N ASN A 63 -14.11 -10.04 5.70
CA ASN A 63 -13.08 -10.22 6.72
C ASN A 63 -13.71 -9.97 8.11
N PRO A 64 -14.32 -10.97 8.74
CA PRO A 64 -15.20 -10.77 9.90
C PRO A 64 -14.52 -10.14 11.13
N SER A 65 -13.21 -10.31 11.28
CA SER A 65 -12.44 -9.74 12.40
C SER A 65 -11.91 -8.33 12.13
N ILE A 66 -12.09 -7.82 10.90
CA ILE A 66 -11.71 -6.45 10.52
C ILE A 66 -12.96 -5.56 10.54
N LYS A 67 -12.86 -4.39 11.18
CA LYS A 67 -13.93 -3.38 11.20
C LYS A 67 -14.38 -3.06 9.77
N LEU A 68 -15.69 -3.23 9.50
CA LEU A 68 -16.28 -3.05 8.17
C LEU A 68 -15.59 -3.86 7.06
N SER A 69 -14.90 -4.95 7.42
CA SER A 69 -14.01 -5.75 6.57
C SER A 69 -12.91 -4.96 5.86
N GLY A 70 -12.63 -3.73 6.28
CA GLY A 70 -11.70 -2.83 5.61
C GLY A 70 -12.27 -2.13 4.38
N MET A 71 -13.58 -1.90 4.38
CA MET A 71 -14.21 -1.07 3.34
C MET A 71 -13.87 0.43 3.51
N VAL A 72 -13.77 0.90 4.76
CA VAL A 72 -13.50 2.30 5.15
C VAL A 72 -12.94 2.30 6.56
N GLY A 73 -12.04 3.24 6.89
CA GLY A 73 -11.56 3.45 8.26
C GLY A 73 -10.71 2.28 8.75
N GLU A 74 -9.82 1.80 7.89
CA GLU A 74 -8.91 0.69 8.15
C GLU A 74 -7.84 1.11 9.16
N SER A 75 -8.03 0.73 10.43
CA SER A 75 -6.96 0.86 11.42
C SER A 75 -5.86 -0.14 11.13
N LYS A 76 -4.66 0.38 10.84
CA LYS A 76 -3.45 -0.43 10.67
C LYS A 76 -3.13 -1.20 11.94
N HIS A 77 -3.24 -0.58 13.10
CA HIS A 77 -3.05 -1.23 14.39
C HIS A 77 -4.00 -2.42 14.57
N ASP A 78 -5.30 -2.22 14.38
CA ASP A 78 -6.30 -3.25 14.66
C ASP A 78 -6.10 -4.44 13.72
N ILE A 79 -5.83 -4.19 12.44
CA ILE A 79 -5.62 -5.25 11.45
C ILE A 79 -4.31 -6.01 11.70
N MET A 80 -3.19 -5.30 11.90
CA MET A 80 -1.90 -5.95 12.13
C MET A 80 -1.84 -6.68 13.48
N SER A 81 -2.65 -6.28 14.45
CA SER A 81 -2.78 -6.97 15.75
C SER A 81 -3.56 -8.28 15.68
N LEU A 82 -4.25 -8.57 14.56
CA LEU A 82 -4.88 -9.87 14.32
C LEU A 82 -3.86 -10.98 13.98
N ALA A 83 -2.60 -10.61 13.71
CA ALA A 83 -1.54 -11.54 13.39
C ALA A 83 -1.08 -12.33 14.63
N GLY A 84 -1.16 -13.65 14.55
CA GLY A 84 -0.63 -14.57 15.55
C GLY A 84 0.89 -14.76 15.45
N SER A 85 1.39 -15.82 16.08
CA SER A 85 2.84 -16.09 16.20
C SER A 85 3.52 -16.49 14.88
N VAL A 86 2.78 -17.01 13.91
CA VAL A 86 3.28 -17.38 12.58
C VAL A 86 3.35 -16.17 11.67
N ALA A 87 2.33 -15.30 11.71
CA ALA A 87 2.25 -14.12 10.86
C ALA A 87 3.14 -12.96 11.35
N LYS A 88 3.22 -12.77 12.68
CA LYS A 88 3.90 -11.62 13.29
C LYS A 88 5.37 -11.45 12.86
N PRO A 89 6.21 -12.50 12.71
CA PRO A 89 7.58 -12.36 12.21
C PRO A 89 7.69 -11.82 10.77
N TRP A 90 6.60 -11.90 9.99
CA TRP A 90 6.57 -11.40 8.62
C TRP A 90 6.07 -9.96 8.52
N ILE A 91 5.54 -9.38 9.59
CA ILE A 91 5.06 -7.99 9.61
C ILE A 91 6.14 -7.09 10.20
N SER A 92 6.42 -5.95 9.57
CA SER A 92 7.41 -5.02 10.09
C SER A 92 7.00 -4.54 11.50
N PRO A 93 7.86 -4.69 12.53
CA PRO A 93 7.58 -4.29 13.90
C PRO A 93 7.12 -2.84 14.00
N PHE A 94 6.13 -2.60 14.84
CA PHE A 94 5.56 -1.27 15.02
C PHE A 94 5.07 -1.05 16.45
N THR A 95 5.01 0.22 16.84
CA THR A 95 4.28 0.69 18.03
C THR A 95 3.31 1.80 17.62
N THR A 96 2.33 2.09 18.47
CA THR A 96 1.29 3.08 18.19
C THR A 96 1.12 4.04 19.34
N LEU A 97 0.95 5.31 19.01
CA LEU A 97 0.73 6.38 19.97
C LEU A 97 -0.48 7.23 19.54
N THR A 98 -1.19 7.78 20.52
CA THR A 98 -2.26 8.75 20.29
C THR A 98 -1.78 10.12 20.74
N LYS A 99 -1.79 11.10 19.83
CA LYS A 99 -1.47 12.47 20.20
C LYS A 99 -2.54 12.98 21.16
N ASN A 100 -2.11 13.53 22.28
CA ASN A 100 -2.97 14.09 23.31
C ASN A 100 -2.58 15.54 23.65
N HIS A 101 -3.31 16.15 24.57
CA HIS A 101 -3.11 17.54 25.00
C HIS A 101 -1.96 17.75 26.00
N GLY A 102 -1.13 16.73 26.26
CA GLY A 102 0.07 16.84 27.07
C GLY A 102 1.20 17.61 26.37
N SER A 103 2.30 17.87 27.08
CA SER A 103 3.46 18.55 26.49
C SER A 103 4.09 17.71 25.37
N LEU A 104 4.62 18.39 24.35
CA LEU A 104 5.30 17.75 23.22
C LEU A 104 6.48 16.89 23.69
N GLU A 105 7.30 17.43 24.60
CA GLU A 105 8.43 16.73 25.23
C GLU A 105 8.02 15.38 25.86
N SER A 106 6.93 15.37 26.64
CA SER A 106 6.43 14.15 27.28
C SER A 106 5.98 13.12 26.25
N GLN A 107 5.28 13.56 25.21
CA GLN A 107 4.81 12.68 24.13
C GLN A 107 5.97 12.12 23.29
N THR A 108 6.99 12.92 23.02
CA THR A 108 8.23 12.48 22.35
C THR A 108 8.95 11.44 23.21
N GLN A 109 9.11 11.68 24.51
CA GLN A 109 9.75 10.72 25.42
C GLN A 109 8.97 9.40 25.52
N MET A 110 7.63 9.46 25.52
CA MET A 110 6.78 8.27 25.44
C MET A 110 7.01 7.50 24.13
N ALA A 111 7.12 8.20 23.00
CA ALA A 111 7.42 7.59 21.70
C ALA A 111 8.78 6.90 21.69
N LEU A 112 9.83 7.56 22.17
CA LEU A 112 11.18 7.00 22.28
C LEU A 112 11.23 5.77 23.20
N THR A 113 10.50 5.81 24.32
CA THR A 113 10.39 4.67 25.23
C THR A 113 9.68 3.49 24.57
N ALA A 114 8.59 3.76 23.84
CA ALA A 114 7.86 2.74 23.10
C ALA A 114 8.71 2.12 21.98
N MET A 115 9.50 2.94 21.27
CA MET A 115 10.48 2.49 20.28
C MET A 115 11.54 1.58 20.91
N GLY A 116 12.14 2.01 22.03
CA GLY A 116 13.16 1.24 22.74
C GLY A 116 12.68 -0.14 23.20
N SER A 117 11.42 -0.27 23.63
CA SER A 117 10.86 -1.57 24.04
C SER A 117 10.74 -2.60 22.90
N LEU A 118 10.74 -2.13 21.65
CA LEU A 118 10.70 -2.95 20.43
C LEU A 118 12.02 -2.93 19.66
N SER A 119 13.07 -2.29 20.20
CA SER A 119 14.35 -2.09 19.51
C SER A 119 14.20 -1.40 18.15
N LEU A 120 13.24 -0.47 18.03
CA LEU A 120 13.09 0.39 16.86
C LEU A 120 14.10 1.54 16.93
N ASP A 121 14.80 1.79 15.83
CA ASP A 121 15.77 2.89 15.71
C ASP A 121 15.53 3.70 14.43
N PHE A 122 16.12 4.88 14.36
CA PHE A 122 16.11 5.70 13.15
C PHE A 122 17.07 5.12 12.08
N PRO A 123 16.74 5.21 10.79
CA PRO A 123 15.51 5.79 10.25
C PRO A 123 14.31 4.83 10.35
N LEU A 124 13.12 5.37 10.63
CA LEU A 124 11.87 4.62 10.77
C LEU A 124 10.70 5.33 10.07
N VAL A 125 9.60 4.60 9.83
CA VAL A 125 8.43 5.14 9.15
C VAL A 125 7.37 5.54 10.15
N ALA A 126 6.95 6.80 10.12
CA ALA A 126 5.77 7.27 10.82
C ALA A 126 4.57 7.34 9.87
N LYS A 127 3.40 6.86 10.30
CA LYS A 127 2.18 6.88 9.48
C LYS A 127 0.91 6.98 10.31
N PRO A 128 -0.15 7.62 9.80
CA PRO A 128 -1.47 7.59 10.45
C PRO A 128 -2.02 6.17 10.57
N ASP A 129 -2.71 5.91 11.67
CA ASP A 129 -3.40 4.62 11.88
C ASP A 129 -4.57 4.44 10.94
N LEU A 130 -5.41 5.47 10.84
CA LEU A 130 -6.45 5.58 9.83
C LEU A 130 -5.91 6.38 8.67
N GLY A 131 -6.15 5.96 7.43
CA GLY A 131 -5.72 6.71 6.26
C GLY A 131 -5.30 5.80 5.13
N CYS A 132 -5.58 6.26 3.91
CA CYS A 132 -5.35 5.53 2.68
C CYS A 132 -4.33 6.25 1.78
N ARG A 133 -3.77 5.52 0.81
CA ARG A 133 -2.95 6.07 -0.29
C ARG A 133 -1.68 6.82 0.14
N GLY A 134 -1.14 6.48 1.31
CA GLY A 134 0.12 7.02 1.83
C GLY A 134 0.02 8.42 2.43
N VAL A 135 -1.18 8.98 2.64
CA VAL A 135 -1.31 10.30 3.28
C VAL A 135 -0.73 10.28 4.70
N GLY A 136 0.02 11.32 5.06
CA GLY A 136 0.69 11.46 6.35
C GLY A 136 1.89 10.53 6.58
N VAL A 137 2.33 9.74 5.60
CA VAL A 137 3.49 8.86 5.77
C VAL A 137 4.79 9.66 5.66
N LYS A 138 5.68 9.52 6.65
CA LYS A 138 7.01 10.16 6.66
C LYS A 138 8.12 9.19 7.03
N LEU A 139 9.30 9.39 6.44
CA LEU A 139 10.53 8.71 6.83
C LEU A 139 11.30 9.57 7.81
N LEU A 140 11.24 9.22 9.09
CA LEU A 140 11.92 9.93 10.16
C LEU A 140 13.36 9.42 10.29
N LYS A 141 14.33 10.33 10.29
CA LYS A 141 15.77 10.06 10.39
C LYS A 141 16.37 10.50 11.73
N SER A 142 15.59 11.18 12.57
CA SER A 142 16.06 11.67 13.87
C SER A 142 14.89 11.93 14.82
N GLU A 143 15.23 12.06 16.10
CA GLU A 143 14.31 12.48 17.16
C GLU A 143 13.66 13.83 16.87
N THR A 144 14.42 14.80 16.36
CA THR A 144 13.86 16.12 15.96
C THR A 144 12.76 15.99 14.91
N GLN A 145 12.91 15.06 13.95
CA GLN A 145 11.87 14.82 12.95
C GLN A 145 10.65 14.12 13.55
N LEU A 146 10.85 13.26 14.56
CA LEU A 146 9.75 12.65 15.32
C LEU A 146 8.98 13.70 16.12
N GLU A 147 9.67 14.59 16.82
CA GLU A 147 9.07 15.69 17.56
C GLU A 147 8.23 16.57 16.62
N GLN A 148 8.78 16.97 15.47
CA GLN A 148 8.05 17.74 14.47
C GLN A 148 6.81 16.99 13.96
N TYR A 149 6.94 15.69 13.67
CA TYR A 149 5.81 14.87 13.24
C TYR A 149 4.69 14.84 14.29
N ILE A 150 5.02 14.64 15.57
CA ILE A 150 4.04 14.67 16.68
C ILE A 150 3.41 16.06 16.78
N ASN A 151 4.20 17.13 16.66
CA ASN A 151 3.70 18.50 16.71
C ASN A 151 2.66 18.79 15.61
N ASP A 152 2.90 18.27 14.40
CA ASP A 152 2.02 18.52 13.24
C ASP A 152 0.84 17.55 13.15
N PHE A 153 0.86 16.44 13.91
CA PHE A 153 -0.22 15.45 13.89
C PHE A 153 -1.52 15.98 14.54
N PRO A 154 -2.72 15.54 14.12
CA PRO A 154 -3.96 15.96 14.79
C PRO A 154 -4.08 15.41 16.21
N PHE A 155 -4.69 16.20 17.12
CA PHE A 155 -5.03 15.75 18.48
C PHE A 155 -6.06 14.62 18.43
N ASP A 156 -6.01 13.74 19.45
CA ASP A 156 -6.88 12.58 19.63
C ASP A 156 -6.84 11.56 18.48
N ALA A 157 -5.84 11.66 17.61
CA ALA A 157 -5.60 10.73 16.52
C ALA A 157 -4.41 9.82 16.82
N ARG A 158 -4.51 8.57 16.35
CA ARG A 158 -3.47 7.54 16.49
C ARG A 158 -2.54 7.53 15.28
N PHE A 159 -1.25 7.40 15.53
CA PHE A 159 -0.23 7.13 14.52
C PHE A 159 0.62 5.92 14.92
N LEU A 160 1.36 5.40 13.95
CA LEU A 160 2.27 4.28 14.10
C LEU A 160 3.70 4.75 13.85
N LEU A 161 4.62 4.19 14.62
CA LEU A 161 6.06 4.19 14.35
C LEU A 161 6.44 2.76 13.99
N GLN A 162 6.89 2.54 12.77
CA GLN A 162 7.16 1.22 12.21
C GLN A 162 8.61 1.13 11.71
N GLU A 163 9.23 -0.03 11.89
CA GLU A 163 10.56 -0.33 11.35
C GLU A 163 10.58 -0.05 9.84
N LYS A 164 11.62 0.64 9.38
CA LYS A 164 11.86 0.78 7.94
C LYS A 164 12.37 -0.56 7.41
N ALA A 165 11.57 -1.22 6.56
CA ALA A 165 11.97 -2.46 5.93
C ALA A 165 13.36 -2.37 5.28
N PRO A 166 14.21 -3.42 5.40
CA PRO A 166 15.58 -3.42 4.90
C PRO A 166 15.68 -3.59 3.38
N TYR A 167 14.56 -3.50 2.66
CA TYR A 167 14.47 -3.78 1.24
C TYR A 167 13.95 -2.60 0.45
N GLN A 168 14.42 -2.47 -0.80
CA GLN A 168 13.95 -1.45 -1.74
C GLN A 168 12.73 -1.93 -2.54
N ALA A 169 12.80 -3.17 -3.04
CA ALA A 169 11.78 -3.79 -3.87
C ALA A 169 10.42 -3.84 -3.15
N GLU A 170 9.35 -3.44 -3.84
CA GLU A 170 8.00 -3.38 -3.28
C GLU A 170 6.97 -4.00 -4.23
N ALA A 171 6.04 -4.77 -3.67
CA ALA A 171 4.91 -5.32 -4.37
C ALA A 171 3.59 -5.14 -3.59
N GLY A 172 2.51 -4.88 -4.32
CA GLY A 172 1.15 -5.06 -3.84
C GLY A 172 0.64 -6.44 -4.23
N VAL A 173 0.36 -7.32 -3.27
CA VAL A 173 -0.11 -8.70 -3.51
C VAL A 173 -1.56 -8.83 -3.07
N PHE A 174 -2.45 -9.13 -4.01
CA PHE A 174 -3.86 -9.34 -3.70
C PHE A 174 -4.15 -10.82 -3.47
N TYR A 175 -4.59 -11.14 -2.26
CA TYR A 175 -4.87 -12.50 -1.83
C TYR A 175 -6.36 -12.69 -1.55
N VAL A 176 -6.88 -13.85 -1.94
CA VAL A 176 -8.27 -14.25 -1.70
C VAL A 176 -8.36 -15.71 -1.26
N ARG A 177 -9.09 -15.98 -0.18
CA ARG A 177 -9.37 -17.33 0.34
C ARG A 177 -10.83 -17.46 0.71
N ASN A 178 -11.53 -18.44 0.17
CA ASN A 178 -12.92 -18.66 0.58
C ASN A 178 -12.98 -19.12 2.05
N PRO A 179 -14.07 -18.79 2.77
CA PRO A 179 -14.26 -19.26 4.13
C PRO A 179 -14.31 -20.79 4.18
N GLY A 180 -13.39 -21.39 4.95
CA GLY A 180 -13.30 -22.84 5.15
C GLY A 180 -12.42 -23.58 4.17
N GLU A 181 -11.84 -22.89 3.18
CA GLU A 181 -10.78 -23.46 2.35
C GLU A 181 -9.43 -23.30 3.05
N SER A 182 -8.60 -24.34 3.01
CA SER A 182 -7.23 -24.31 3.54
C SER A 182 -6.21 -23.65 2.61
N ARG A 183 -6.63 -23.28 1.40
CA ARG A 183 -5.79 -22.63 0.39
C ARG A 183 -6.53 -21.47 -0.25
N GLY A 184 -5.85 -20.35 -0.38
CA GLY A 184 -6.29 -19.19 -1.13
C GLY A 184 -5.62 -19.12 -2.50
N LYS A 185 -5.69 -17.93 -3.08
CA LYS A 185 -5.11 -17.60 -4.37
C LYS A 185 -4.58 -16.18 -4.33
N ILE A 186 -3.41 -15.98 -4.90
CA ILE A 186 -2.96 -14.64 -5.31
C ILE A 186 -3.63 -14.34 -6.66
N ILE A 187 -4.41 -13.27 -6.72
CA ILE A 187 -5.12 -12.85 -7.94
C ILE A 187 -4.49 -11.64 -8.61
N SER A 188 -3.51 -11.01 -7.95
CA SER A 188 -2.80 -9.85 -8.47
C SER A 188 -1.45 -9.69 -7.77
N ILE A 189 -0.38 -9.51 -8.53
CA ILE A 189 0.88 -8.92 -8.05
C ILE A 189 1.11 -7.64 -8.83
N THR A 190 1.32 -6.54 -8.11
CA THR A 190 1.69 -5.24 -8.67
C THR A 190 3.10 -4.93 -8.22
N LEU A 191 4.04 -4.82 -9.15
CA LEU A 191 5.38 -4.34 -8.86
C LEU A 191 5.36 -2.81 -8.79
N LYS A 192 5.85 -2.24 -7.69
CA LYS A 192 5.87 -0.80 -7.45
C LYS A 192 7.30 -0.28 -7.48
N TYR A 193 7.61 0.52 -8.49
CA TYR A 193 8.92 1.16 -8.61
C TYR A 193 8.84 2.59 -8.09
N ALA A 194 9.80 2.96 -7.25
CA ALA A 194 10.07 4.33 -6.90
C ALA A 194 10.55 5.08 -8.16
N PRO A 195 9.95 6.24 -8.50
CA PRO A 195 10.41 7.05 -9.61
C PRO A 195 11.79 7.63 -9.28
N SER A 196 12.70 7.63 -10.24
CA SER A 196 14.05 8.16 -10.08
C SER A 196 14.57 8.80 -11.36
N VAL A 197 15.59 9.63 -11.22
CA VAL A 197 16.43 10.15 -12.31
C VAL A 197 17.89 9.78 -12.05
N ILE A 198 18.70 9.81 -13.11
CA ILE A 198 20.15 9.58 -13.05
C ILE A 198 20.83 10.88 -13.47
N GLY A 199 21.76 11.36 -12.65
CA GLY A 199 22.55 12.54 -12.94
C GLY A 199 23.49 12.32 -14.13
N ASP A 200 23.69 13.38 -14.90
CA ASP A 200 24.66 13.43 -16.00
C ASP A 200 25.77 14.47 -15.76
N GLY A 201 25.77 15.11 -14.58
CA GLY A 201 26.70 16.17 -14.20
C GLY A 201 26.51 17.49 -14.95
N GLN A 202 25.43 17.65 -15.73
CA GLN A 202 25.19 18.83 -16.57
C GLN A 202 23.83 19.46 -16.29
N HIS A 203 22.78 18.65 -16.22
CA HIS A 203 21.42 19.12 -16.01
C HIS A 203 21.06 19.20 -14.52
N THR A 204 20.29 20.21 -14.17
CA THR A 204 19.67 20.33 -12.84
C THR A 204 18.67 19.20 -12.60
N LEU A 205 18.35 18.92 -11.34
CA LEU A 205 17.31 17.95 -10.96
C LEU A 205 15.98 18.26 -11.66
N LYS A 206 15.62 19.54 -11.75
CA LYS A 206 14.42 19.99 -12.46
C LYS A 206 14.45 19.57 -13.93
N GLU A 207 15.54 19.87 -14.65
CA GLU A 207 15.70 19.52 -16.06
C GLU A 207 15.69 17.99 -16.26
N LEU A 208 16.37 17.23 -15.39
CA LEU A 208 16.34 15.76 -15.43
C LEU A 208 14.93 15.18 -15.26
N ILE A 209 14.12 15.78 -14.37
CA ILE A 209 12.70 15.41 -14.22
C ILE A 209 11.93 15.73 -15.51
N GLU A 210 12.10 16.93 -16.06
CA GLU A 210 11.39 17.37 -17.28
C GLU A 210 11.76 16.55 -18.52
N LEU A 211 13.02 16.14 -18.64
CA LEU A 211 13.53 15.30 -19.73
C LEU A 211 13.08 13.84 -19.61
N SER A 212 12.71 13.37 -18.42
CA SER A 212 12.24 12.00 -18.20
C SER A 212 10.91 11.75 -18.92
N PRO A 213 10.79 10.70 -19.78
CA PRO A 213 9.57 10.44 -20.54
C PRO A 213 8.31 10.30 -19.70
N ARG A 214 8.43 9.75 -18.49
CA ARG A 214 7.33 9.64 -17.52
C ARG A 214 7.34 10.80 -16.53
N ALA A 215 8.49 11.09 -15.91
CA ALA A 215 8.50 12.04 -14.81
C ALA A 215 8.20 13.47 -15.26
N GLY A 216 8.57 13.83 -16.49
CA GLY A 216 8.29 15.16 -17.06
C GLY A 216 6.81 15.43 -17.25
N GLN A 217 6.02 14.41 -17.59
CA GLN A 217 4.55 14.51 -17.68
C GLN A 217 3.89 14.62 -16.30
N LEU A 218 4.59 14.25 -15.24
CA LEU A 218 4.12 14.20 -13.85
C LEU A 218 4.92 15.14 -12.95
N SER A 219 5.59 16.14 -13.50
CA SER A 219 6.48 17.05 -12.77
C SER A 219 5.78 17.74 -11.60
N HIS A 220 4.49 18.07 -11.76
CA HIS A 220 3.63 18.63 -10.71
C HIS A 220 3.52 17.74 -9.45
N LEU A 221 3.78 16.43 -9.55
CA LEU A 221 3.85 15.54 -8.40
C LEU A 221 5.22 15.58 -7.70
N TYR A 222 6.31 15.87 -8.44
CA TYR A 222 7.68 15.77 -7.92
C TYR A 222 8.25 17.11 -7.45
N PHE A 223 8.01 18.20 -8.18
CA PHE A 223 8.59 19.51 -7.85
C PHE A 223 8.28 19.99 -6.44
N PRO A 224 7.05 19.87 -5.91
CA PRO A 224 6.75 20.34 -4.56
C PRO A 224 7.56 19.64 -3.46
N ARG A 225 8.10 18.45 -3.71
CA ARG A 225 8.85 17.64 -2.73
C ARG A 225 10.33 17.99 -2.63
N HIS A 226 10.87 18.63 -3.66
CA HIS A 226 12.31 18.82 -3.84
C HIS A 226 12.64 20.28 -4.12
N THR A 227 11.83 21.22 -3.61
CA THR A 227 11.96 22.67 -3.88
C THR A 227 13.34 23.20 -3.49
N ASP A 228 13.98 22.62 -2.48
CA ASP A 228 15.34 22.90 -2.02
C ASP A 228 16.45 22.34 -2.94
N LYS A 229 16.10 21.44 -3.86
CA LYS A 229 17.04 20.71 -4.73
C LYS A 229 16.78 20.86 -6.21
N LEU A 230 15.75 21.60 -6.64
CA LEU A 230 15.39 21.69 -8.07
C LEU A 230 16.54 22.21 -8.94
N ASP A 231 17.34 23.15 -8.43
CA ASP A 231 18.48 23.76 -9.13
C ASP A 231 19.82 23.05 -8.87
N TRP A 232 19.82 21.97 -8.06
CA TRP A 232 21.02 21.15 -7.84
C TRP A 232 21.31 20.29 -9.07
N VAL A 233 22.57 20.18 -9.46
CA VAL A 233 23.05 19.31 -10.56
C VAL A 233 23.60 18.02 -9.95
N PRO A 234 22.89 16.88 -10.07
CA PRO A 234 23.39 15.60 -9.58
C PRO A 234 24.62 15.13 -10.36
N GLU A 235 25.55 14.48 -9.67
CA GLU A 235 26.77 13.98 -10.30
C GLU A 235 26.46 12.91 -11.36
N LYS A 236 27.39 12.73 -12.30
CA LYS A 236 27.22 11.70 -13.33
C LYS A 236 27.06 10.32 -12.68
N ASP A 237 26.04 9.58 -13.11
CA ASP A 237 25.66 8.26 -12.63
C ASP A 237 25.08 8.24 -11.19
N GLU A 238 24.88 9.41 -10.57
CA GLU A 238 24.19 9.53 -9.28
C GLU A 238 22.68 9.30 -9.44
N GLU A 239 22.13 8.38 -8.65
CA GLU A 239 20.70 8.08 -8.67
C GLU A 239 19.95 8.89 -7.62
N PHE A 240 18.92 9.61 -8.06
CA PHE A 240 18.07 10.39 -7.17
C PHE A 240 16.62 9.91 -7.21
N GLN A 241 16.09 9.52 -6.03
CA GLN A 241 14.71 9.06 -5.87
C GLN A 241 13.75 10.26 -5.77
N LEU A 242 12.72 10.29 -6.62
CA LEU A 242 11.78 11.41 -6.72
C LEU A 242 10.60 11.33 -5.73
N GLY A 243 10.37 10.21 -5.07
CA GLY A 243 9.34 10.09 -4.03
C GLY A 243 9.49 8.82 -3.20
N PHE A 244 9.15 8.91 -1.92
CA PHE A 244 9.26 7.80 -0.98
C PHE A 244 8.01 6.90 -0.98
N ALA A 245 6.81 7.50 -0.93
CA ALA A 245 5.56 6.75 -0.86
C ALA A 245 5.26 5.89 -2.11
N GLY A 246 4.97 4.60 -1.91
CA GLY A 246 4.61 3.60 -2.94
C GLY A 246 3.19 3.72 -3.50
N SER A 247 2.70 4.93 -3.77
CA SER A 247 1.34 5.19 -4.26
C SER A 247 1.34 5.68 -5.71
N HIS A 248 0.52 5.03 -6.54
CA HIS A 248 0.34 5.39 -7.95
C HIS A 248 -0.06 6.87 -8.14
N SER A 249 -1.02 7.37 -7.35
CA SER A 249 -1.47 8.76 -7.42
C SER A 249 -0.43 9.78 -6.95
N ARG A 250 0.71 9.31 -6.43
CA ARG A 250 1.82 10.13 -5.92
C ARG A 250 3.08 10.00 -6.79
N GLY A 251 3.00 9.28 -7.92
CA GLY A 251 4.07 9.17 -8.92
C GLY A 251 4.74 7.80 -9.02
N SER A 252 4.44 6.86 -8.11
CA SER A 252 5.00 5.49 -8.21
C SER A 252 4.63 4.82 -9.52
N ILE A 253 5.56 4.05 -10.07
CA ILE A 253 5.38 3.36 -11.34
C ILE A 253 4.89 1.95 -11.04
N PHE A 254 3.67 1.64 -11.47
CA PHE A 254 3.10 0.30 -11.30
C PHE A 254 3.33 -0.54 -12.55
N ARG A 255 3.68 -1.81 -12.35
CA ARG A 255 3.82 -2.83 -13.40
C ARG A 255 3.07 -4.09 -13.03
N ASP A 256 2.51 -4.75 -14.04
CA ASP A 256 1.89 -6.06 -13.88
C ASP A 256 2.97 -7.09 -13.53
N GLY A 257 2.83 -7.69 -12.36
CA GLY A 257 3.72 -8.73 -11.83
C GLY A 257 3.07 -10.11 -11.80
N ASN A 258 1.89 -10.30 -12.41
CA ASN A 258 1.14 -11.56 -12.31
C ASN A 258 1.92 -12.78 -12.84
N GLN A 259 2.85 -12.59 -13.77
CA GLN A 259 3.78 -13.63 -14.23
C GLN A 259 4.72 -14.16 -13.14
N TYR A 260 4.84 -13.46 -12.01
CA TYR A 260 5.66 -13.85 -10.87
C TYR A 260 4.86 -14.53 -9.75
N ILE A 261 3.57 -14.80 -9.97
CA ILE A 261 2.77 -15.62 -9.04
C ILE A 261 3.22 -17.07 -9.16
N THR A 262 3.64 -17.64 -8.04
CA THR A 262 4.09 -19.03 -7.93
C THR A 262 3.26 -19.80 -6.90
N THR A 263 3.40 -21.12 -6.92
CA THR A 263 2.75 -22.00 -5.95
C THR A 263 3.36 -21.80 -4.57
N GLU A 264 4.67 -21.64 -4.50
CA GLU A 264 5.48 -21.47 -3.30
C GLU A 264 5.11 -20.17 -2.57
N LEU A 265 5.07 -19.04 -3.28
CA LEU A 265 4.63 -17.77 -2.70
C LEU A 265 3.17 -17.86 -2.21
N THR A 266 2.29 -18.49 -2.99
CA THR A 266 0.88 -18.66 -2.58
C THR A 266 0.77 -19.52 -1.32
N GLN A 267 1.50 -20.63 -1.23
CA GLN A 267 1.53 -21.48 -0.04
C GLN A 267 2.09 -20.74 1.17
N LYS A 268 3.10 -19.90 0.99
CA LYS A 268 3.63 -19.11 2.09
C LYS A 268 2.64 -18.08 2.61
N LEU A 269 1.93 -17.40 1.71
CA LEU A 269 0.85 -16.49 2.11
C LEU A 269 -0.33 -17.23 2.72
N ASP A 270 -0.64 -18.46 2.28
CA ASP A 270 -1.63 -19.31 2.95
C ASP A 270 -1.24 -19.57 4.41
N GLU A 271 0.01 -19.96 4.67
CA GLU A 271 0.56 -20.20 6.02
C GLU A 271 0.42 -18.94 6.90
N ILE A 272 0.90 -17.79 6.41
CA ILE A 272 0.88 -16.52 7.13
C ILE A 272 -0.56 -16.06 7.38
N LEU A 273 -1.41 -16.02 6.36
CA LEU A 273 -2.76 -15.45 6.46
C LEU A 273 -3.78 -16.40 7.08
N HIS A 274 -3.46 -17.67 7.31
CA HIS A 274 -4.22 -18.52 8.24
C HIS A 274 -4.11 -18.06 9.69
N ASP A 275 -2.98 -17.44 10.04
CA ASP A 275 -2.68 -16.97 11.39
C ASP A 275 -3.06 -15.49 11.59
N VAL A 276 -3.63 -14.84 10.58
CA VAL A 276 -4.28 -13.53 10.71
C VAL A 276 -5.78 -13.74 10.86
N ASP A 277 -6.31 -13.56 12.07
CA ASP A 277 -7.70 -13.89 12.38
C ASP A 277 -8.69 -13.19 11.45
N GLY A 278 -9.63 -13.96 10.90
CA GLY A 278 -10.67 -13.46 10.01
C GLY A 278 -10.20 -12.83 8.68
N TYR A 279 -8.94 -12.98 8.27
CA TYR A 279 -8.46 -12.43 6.99
C TYR A 279 -8.76 -13.39 5.82
N HIS A 280 -9.52 -12.93 4.83
CA HIS A 280 -9.93 -13.72 3.66
C HIS A 280 -9.70 -13.01 2.33
N TYR A 281 -9.61 -11.69 2.34
CA TYR A 281 -9.65 -10.90 1.13
C TYR A 281 -8.95 -9.57 1.33
N GLY A 282 -7.97 -9.28 0.49
CA GLY A 282 -7.40 -7.95 0.40
C GLY A 282 -6.01 -7.91 -0.19
N ARG A 283 -5.39 -6.73 -0.13
CA ARG A 283 -4.05 -6.47 -0.64
C ARG A 283 -3.05 -6.34 0.49
N LEU A 284 -1.95 -7.09 0.38
CA LEU A 284 -0.77 -6.93 1.18
C LEU A 284 0.18 -5.96 0.47
N ASP A 285 0.72 -4.98 1.19
CA ASP A 285 1.83 -4.17 0.71
C ASP A 285 3.13 -4.75 1.30
N ILE A 286 3.99 -5.27 0.43
CA ILE A 286 5.15 -6.11 0.80
C ILE A 286 6.44 -5.49 0.27
N LYS A 287 7.47 -5.45 1.12
CA LYS A 287 8.86 -5.18 0.74
C LYS A 287 9.64 -6.50 0.68
N PHE A 288 10.52 -6.69 -0.29
CA PHE A 288 11.25 -7.97 -0.45
C PHE A 288 12.68 -7.78 -0.95
N ASP A 289 13.57 -8.71 -0.59
CA ASP A 289 15.00 -8.65 -0.93
C ASP A 289 15.24 -8.65 -2.44
N ASN A 290 14.77 -9.69 -3.11
CA ASN A 290 14.86 -9.84 -4.55
C ASN A 290 13.71 -10.69 -5.08
N LEU A 291 13.35 -10.51 -6.36
CA LEU A 291 12.19 -11.17 -6.95
C LEU A 291 12.27 -12.70 -6.87
N HIS A 292 13.46 -13.29 -7.03
CA HIS A 292 13.60 -14.74 -7.07
C HIS A 292 13.31 -15.39 -5.71
N ASP A 293 13.79 -14.81 -4.62
CA ASP A 293 13.49 -15.30 -3.27
C ASP A 293 12.03 -14.99 -2.89
N PHE A 294 11.52 -13.82 -3.29
CA PHE A 294 10.11 -13.49 -3.10
C PHE A 294 9.18 -14.50 -3.77
N MET A 295 9.48 -14.92 -5.01
CA MET A 295 8.75 -15.98 -5.71
C MET A 295 8.80 -17.34 -5.01
N LYS A 296 9.74 -17.58 -4.09
CA LYS A 296 9.77 -18.80 -3.26
C LYS A 296 9.04 -18.64 -1.93
N GLY A 297 8.48 -17.46 -1.66
CA GLY A 297 7.92 -17.13 -0.35
C GLY A 297 9.01 -16.82 0.70
N GLU A 298 10.16 -16.31 0.28
CA GLU A 298 11.30 -16.05 1.16
C GLU A 298 11.64 -14.55 1.19
N LYS A 299 12.30 -14.12 2.28
CA LYS A 299 12.93 -12.79 2.43
C LYS A 299 12.04 -11.60 2.03
N PHE A 300 10.85 -11.54 2.60
CA PHE A 300 9.97 -10.40 2.48
C PHE A 300 9.40 -9.99 3.82
N THR A 301 8.91 -8.75 3.90
CA THR A 301 8.17 -8.23 5.05
C THR A 301 6.90 -7.54 4.58
N ILE A 302 5.82 -7.75 5.30
CA ILE A 302 4.50 -7.16 5.12
C ILE A 302 4.50 -5.83 5.86
N LEU A 303 4.31 -4.75 5.13
CA LEU A 303 4.18 -3.40 5.69
C LEU A 303 2.75 -3.14 6.15
N GLU A 304 1.77 -3.59 5.35
CA GLU A 304 0.35 -3.34 5.54
C GLU A 304 -0.52 -4.50 5.02
N LEU A 305 -1.61 -4.73 5.73
CA LEU A 305 -2.72 -5.62 5.35
C LEU A 305 -3.94 -4.74 5.09
N ASN A 306 -4.36 -4.65 3.83
CA ASN A 306 -5.59 -3.94 3.46
C ASN A 306 -6.73 -4.95 3.28
N GLY A 307 -7.98 -4.51 3.39
CA GLY A 307 -9.19 -5.31 3.36
C GLY A 307 -10.05 -5.07 2.11
N ALA A 308 -11.36 -5.00 2.30
CA ALA A 308 -12.38 -5.07 1.25
C ALA A 308 -12.30 -3.96 0.19
N SER A 309 -11.81 -2.77 0.56
CA SER A 309 -11.70 -1.62 -0.36
C SER A 309 -10.42 -1.65 -1.21
N SER A 310 -9.50 -2.56 -0.91
CA SER A 310 -8.25 -2.65 -1.64
C SER A 310 -8.47 -3.07 -3.10
N GLU A 311 -7.61 -2.56 -3.98
CA GLU A 311 -7.68 -2.78 -5.41
C GLU A 311 -6.54 -3.67 -5.90
N ALA A 312 -6.84 -4.53 -6.88
CA ALA A 312 -5.85 -5.31 -7.62
C ALA A 312 -5.06 -4.37 -8.55
N ALA A 313 -4.03 -3.74 -7.98
CA ALA A 313 -3.39 -2.56 -8.57
C ALA A 313 -2.57 -2.81 -9.85
N HIS A 314 -2.41 -4.06 -10.31
CA HIS A 314 -1.71 -4.39 -11.56
C HIS A 314 -2.41 -3.76 -12.77
N ILE A 315 -3.71 -3.48 -12.64
CA ILE A 315 -4.51 -2.80 -13.66
C ILE A 315 -3.98 -1.40 -14.01
N TRP A 316 -3.18 -0.79 -13.14
CA TRP A 316 -2.55 0.51 -13.36
C TRP A 316 -1.21 0.41 -14.10
N ASP A 317 -0.80 -0.77 -14.56
CA ASP A 317 0.25 -0.86 -15.57
C ASP A 317 -0.19 -0.07 -16.82
N ARG A 318 0.73 0.77 -17.33
CA ARG A 318 0.56 1.56 -18.56
C ARG A 318 0.04 0.78 -19.77
N ASN A 319 0.30 -0.52 -19.80
CA ASN A 319 -0.04 -1.40 -20.91
C ASN A 319 -1.38 -2.12 -20.71
N THR A 320 -2.01 -2.02 -19.55
CA THR A 320 -3.27 -2.70 -19.26
C THR A 320 -4.40 -2.17 -20.16
N PRO A 321 -5.05 -3.02 -20.97
CA PRO A 321 -6.21 -2.61 -21.75
C PRO A 321 -7.42 -2.33 -20.86
N LEU A 322 -8.25 -1.35 -21.24
CA LEU A 322 -9.45 -0.97 -20.48
C LEU A 322 -10.41 -2.13 -20.19
N LYS A 323 -10.54 -3.08 -21.12
CA LYS A 323 -11.32 -4.32 -20.92
C LYS A 323 -10.79 -5.14 -19.75
N THR A 324 -9.47 -5.23 -19.59
CA THR A 324 -8.82 -5.93 -18.47
C THR A 324 -9.04 -5.18 -17.17
N ILE A 325 -8.89 -3.84 -17.16
CA ILE A 325 -9.18 -2.99 -15.99
C ILE A 325 -10.58 -3.28 -15.45
N PHE A 326 -11.61 -3.12 -16.28
CA PHE A 326 -12.99 -3.39 -15.87
C PHE A 326 -13.20 -4.87 -15.54
N GLY A 327 -12.65 -5.80 -16.32
CA GLY A 327 -12.76 -7.23 -16.06
C GLY A 327 -12.24 -7.63 -14.68
N THR A 328 -11.10 -7.09 -14.27
CA THR A 328 -10.48 -7.31 -12.97
C THR A 328 -11.34 -6.70 -11.86
N LEU A 329 -11.72 -5.42 -11.95
CA LEU A 329 -12.56 -4.75 -10.95
C LEU A 329 -13.90 -5.47 -10.73
N LEU A 330 -14.56 -5.82 -11.84
CA LEU A 330 -15.83 -6.55 -11.83
C LEU A 330 -15.70 -7.99 -11.33
N THR A 331 -14.52 -8.61 -11.42
CA THR A 331 -14.28 -9.95 -10.85
C THR A 331 -14.00 -9.86 -9.36
N GLN A 332 -13.21 -8.86 -8.97
CA GLN A 332 -12.88 -8.55 -7.59
C GLN A 332 -14.14 -8.35 -6.73
N TYR A 333 -15.09 -7.50 -7.18
CA TYR A 333 -16.34 -7.30 -6.45
C TYR A 333 -17.28 -8.52 -6.46
N ARG A 334 -17.30 -9.34 -7.52
CA ARG A 334 -18.02 -10.63 -7.49
C ARG A 334 -17.49 -11.55 -6.40
N LEU A 335 -16.17 -11.66 -6.25
CA LEU A 335 -15.54 -12.45 -5.20
C LEU A 335 -15.91 -11.91 -3.81
N LEU A 336 -15.89 -10.58 -3.66
CA LEU A 336 -16.25 -9.89 -2.43
C LEU A 336 -17.67 -10.26 -1.94
N TYR A 337 -18.66 -10.19 -2.83
CA TYR A 337 -20.04 -10.60 -2.52
C TYR A 337 -20.16 -12.11 -2.26
N ALA A 338 -19.49 -12.96 -3.06
CA ALA A 338 -19.55 -14.41 -2.91
C ALA A 338 -18.96 -14.88 -1.57
N ILE A 339 -17.84 -14.30 -1.14
CA ILE A 339 -17.22 -14.58 0.16
C ILE A 339 -18.07 -14.02 1.29
N GLY A 340 -18.56 -12.78 1.18
CA GLY A 340 -19.45 -12.19 2.18
C GLY A 340 -20.72 -13.03 2.39
N ALA A 341 -21.30 -13.58 1.32
CA ALA A 341 -22.43 -14.51 1.41
C ALA A 341 -22.07 -15.79 2.17
N LYS A 342 -20.87 -16.35 1.94
CA LYS A 342 -20.38 -17.53 2.67
C LYS A 342 -20.15 -17.21 4.16
N GLN A 343 -19.58 -16.05 4.48
CA GLN A 343 -19.38 -15.62 5.88
C GLN A 343 -20.72 -15.41 6.59
N LYS A 344 -21.69 -14.79 5.92
CA LYS A 344 -23.05 -14.64 6.45
C LYS A 344 -23.71 -16.00 6.74
N LYS A 345 -23.54 -16.98 5.84
CA LYS A 345 -24.03 -18.36 6.07
C LYS A 345 -23.36 -19.04 7.26
N ARG A 346 -22.14 -18.64 7.62
CA ARG A 346 -21.40 -19.12 8.81
C ARG A 346 -21.81 -18.41 10.11
N GLY A 347 -22.77 -17.48 10.05
CA GLY A 347 -23.32 -16.80 11.22
C GLY A 347 -22.80 -15.39 11.45
N HIS A 348 -21.87 -14.88 10.63
CA HIS A 348 -21.41 -13.50 10.75
C HIS A 348 -22.50 -12.53 10.26
N VAL A 349 -22.70 -11.45 11.01
CA VAL A 349 -23.73 -10.45 10.68
C VAL A 349 -23.09 -9.27 9.95
N PRO A 350 -23.51 -8.95 8.71
CA PRO A 350 -23.02 -7.77 8.01
C PRO A 350 -23.32 -6.48 8.81
N PRO A 351 -22.32 -5.61 9.02
CA PRO A 351 -22.52 -4.29 9.60
C PRO A 351 -23.57 -3.46 8.86
N SER A 352 -24.15 -2.48 9.57
CA SER A 352 -25.14 -1.57 8.97
C SER A 352 -24.48 -0.60 7.99
N ILE A 353 -25.25 -0.12 7.00
CA ILE A 353 -24.78 0.93 6.08
C ILE A 353 -24.51 2.24 6.84
N ASN A 354 -25.24 2.51 7.92
CA ASN A 354 -25.01 3.68 8.77
C ASN A 354 -23.63 3.63 9.43
N SER A 355 -23.18 2.44 9.86
CA SER A 355 -21.84 2.24 10.40
C SER A 355 -20.75 2.55 9.36
N LEU A 356 -20.99 2.17 8.10
CA LEU A 356 -20.10 2.51 6.98
C LEU A 356 -20.03 4.03 6.74
N LEU A 357 -21.19 4.70 6.70
CA LEU A 357 -21.25 6.15 6.49
C LEU A 357 -20.61 6.95 7.62
N ALA A 358 -20.77 6.50 8.88
CA ALA A 358 -20.13 7.12 10.02
C ALA A 358 -18.60 7.02 9.94
N ALA A 359 -18.07 5.81 9.67
CA ALA A 359 -16.64 5.60 9.51
C ALA A 359 -16.05 6.42 8.35
N TRP A 360 -16.80 6.58 7.26
CA TRP A 360 -16.36 7.38 6.11
C TRP A 360 -16.22 8.87 6.43
N ARG A 361 -17.15 9.42 7.21
CA ARG A 361 -17.08 10.82 7.65
C ARG A 361 -15.89 11.04 8.60
N GLU A 362 -15.67 10.11 9.52
CA GLU A 362 -14.53 10.12 10.45
C GLU A 362 -13.19 10.11 9.70
N GLU A 363 -12.98 9.13 8.80
CA GLU A 363 -11.75 9.01 8.02
C GLU A 363 -11.49 10.24 7.15
N LYS A 364 -12.53 10.78 6.48
CA LYS A 364 -12.40 11.98 5.66
C LYS A 364 -11.97 13.19 6.49
N SER A 365 -12.61 13.40 7.64
CA SER A 365 -12.30 14.52 8.53
C SER A 365 -10.86 14.48 9.06
N LEU A 366 -10.33 13.28 9.33
CA LEU A 366 -8.96 13.11 9.81
C LEU A 366 -7.92 13.26 8.70
N THR A 367 -8.20 12.73 7.52
CA THR A 367 -7.24 12.72 6.39
C THR A 367 -6.88 14.14 5.93
N GLU A 368 -7.80 15.09 6.03
CA GLU A 368 -7.58 16.51 5.71
C GLU A 368 -6.63 17.22 6.70
N GLN A 369 -6.37 16.62 7.86
CA GLN A 369 -5.55 17.20 8.94
C GLN A 369 -4.18 16.53 9.08
N TYR A 370 -3.89 15.49 8.30
CA TYR A 370 -2.61 14.80 8.39
C TYR A 370 -1.46 15.64 7.80
N PRO A 371 -0.23 15.44 8.32
CA PRO A 371 0.94 16.12 7.79
C PRO A 371 1.20 15.75 6.32
N GLU A 372 2.03 16.55 5.65
CA GLU A 372 2.46 16.24 4.29
C GLU A 372 3.20 14.89 4.21
N THR A 373 3.16 14.29 3.03
CA THR A 373 3.74 12.97 2.74
C THR A 373 5.06 13.10 2.02
N ASP A 374 6.06 12.32 2.44
CA ASP A 374 7.38 12.25 1.81
C ASP A 374 7.41 11.50 0.46
#